data_AF-A0A7V6MIA0-F1
#
_entry.id   AF-A0A7V6MIA0-F1
#
_cell.length_a   1.000
_cell.length_b   1.000
_cell.length_c   1.000
_cell.angle_alpha   90.00
_cell.angle_beta   90.00
_cell.angle_gamma   90.00
#
_symmetry.space_group_name_H-M   'P 1'
#
loop_
_entity.id
_entity.type
_entity.pdbx_description
1 polymer ?
#
loop_
_entity_poly.entity_id
_entity_poly.type
_entity_poly.pdbx_seq_one_letter_code
_entity_poly.pdbx_strand_id
1 'polypeptide(L)' 'MERYAIADYTPGLEPNDDDSLDIYIQYSEPENHKSNRLPAPKDEDFNLVLRMYQLSAKILNGTYEVPGVKRVR' A
#
# COMPACT_ATOMS: atom_id res chain seq x y z
N MET A 1 14.69 -8.88 -5.00
CA MET A 1 13.26 -9.20 -5.19
C MET A 1 12.66 -8.14 -6.09
N GLU A 2 12.13 -8.56 -7.24
CA GLU A 2 11.41 -7.70 -8.18
C GLU A 2 9.94 -7.67 -7.75
N ARG A 3 9.59 -6.77 -6.82
CA ARG A 3 8.22 -6.62 -6.31
C ARG A 3 7.64 -5.30 -6.79
N TYR A 4 6.49 -5.36 -7.45
CA TYR A 4 5.80 -4.20 -8.04
C TYR A 4 4.34 -4.06 -7.58
N ALA A 5 3.88 -4.93 -6.68
CA ALA A 5 2.53 -4.91 -6.14
C ALA A 5 2.49 -5.39 -4.69
N ILE A 6 1.50 -4.87 -3.96
CA ILE A 6 1.01 -5.39 -2.70
C ILE A 6 -0.48 -5.59 -2.85
N ALA A 7 -0.97 -6.70 -2.33
CA ALA A 7 -2.39 -7.04 -2.27
C ALA A 7 -2.67 -7.83 -0.99
N ASP A 8 -3.95 -8.03 -0.70
CA ASP A 8 -4.47 -8.83 0.42
C ASP A 8 -3.88 -10.23 0.54
N TYR A 9 -3.54 -10.87 -0.58
CA TYR A 9 -2.88 -12.19 -0.60
C TYR A 9 -1.36 -12.15 -0.36
N THR A 10 -0.78 -10.98 -0.10
CA THR A 10 0.66 -10.88 0.19
C THR A 10 0.97 -11.64 1.49
N PRO A 11 1.92 -12.58 1.49
CA PRO A 11 2.31 -13.29 2.71
C PRO A 11 2.89 -12.35 3.77
N GLY A 12 2.44 -12.51 5.02
CA GLY A 12 3.05 -11.86 6.18
C GLY A 12 2.77 -10.37 6.32
N LEU A 13 1.70 -9.85 5.69
CA LEU A 13 1.24 -8.48 5.95
C LEU A 13 0.97 -8.27 7.43
N GLU A 14 1.36 -7.10 7.92
CA GLU A 14 1.22 -6.68 9.32
C GLU A 14 0.16 -5.56 9.38
N PRO A 15 -1.11 -5.87 9.67
CA PRO A 15 -2.14 -4.85 9.85
C PRO A 15 -1.96 -4.08 11.16
N ASN A 16 -2.54 -2.89 11.20
CA ASN A 16 -2.66 -2.08 12.41
C ASN A 16 -3.74 -2.64 13.34
N ASP A 17 -3.77 -2.18 14.60
CA ASP A 17 -4.75 -2.63 15.61
C ASP A 17 -6.22 -2.34 15.21
N ASP A 18 -6.45 -1.43 14.27
CA ASP A 18 -7.76 -1.05 13.74
C ASP A 18 -8.13 -1.77 12.43
N ASP A 19 -7.42 -2.86 12.10
CA ASP A 19 -7.52 -3.63 10.85
C ASP A 19 -7.14 -2.86 9.58
N SER A 20 -6.63 -1.62 9.70
CA SER A 20 -6.06 -0.90 8.55
C SER A 20 -4.68 -1.44 8.18
N LEU A 21 -4.19 -1.09 6.98
CA LEU A 21 -2.88 -1.50 6.50
C LEU A 21 -2.10 -0.29 6.00
N ASP A 22 -0.93 -0.06 6.60
CA ASP A 22 0.04 0.90 6.10
C ASP A 22 0.97 0.25 5.08
N ILE A 23 1.09 0.88 3.90
CA ILE A 23 2.00 0.45 2.82
C ILE A 23 3.17 1.43 2.73
N TYR A 24 4.38 0.93 2.92
CA TYR A 24 5.60 1.73 2.86
C TYR A 24 6.17 1.75 1.45
N ILE A 25 6.07 2.90 0.78
CA ILE A 25 6.55 3.10 -0.58
C ILE A 25 7.96 3.70 -0.53
N GLN A 26 8.99 2.86 -0.68
CA GLN A 26 10.38 3.31 -0.54
C GLN A 26 11.38 2.35 -1.20
N TYR A 27 12.56 2.86 -1.56
CA TYR A 27 13.64 2.06 -2.17
C TYR A 27 14.34 1.11 -1.19
N SER A 28 14.65 1.57 0.02
CA SER A 28 15.35 0.79 1.04
C SER A 28 14.41 -0.14 1.80
N GLU A 29 14.91 -1.27 2.27
CA GLU A 29 14.15 -2.16 3.16
C GLU A 29 13.99 -1.50 4.54
N PRO A 30 12.78 -1.42 5.12
CA PRO A 30 12.58 -0.89 6.45
C PRO A 30 13.04 -1.91 7.51
N GLU A 31 13.31 -1.42 8.73
CA GLU A 31 13.64 -2.28 9.87
C GLU A 31 12.42 -3.13 10.31
N ASN A 32 11.23 -2.52 10.31
CA ASN A 32 9.94 -3.14 10.64
C ASN A 32 9.01 -3.11 9.41
N HIS A 33 7.94 -3.92 9.40
CA HIS A 33 6.93 -3.92 8.33
C HIS A 33 7.48 -4.24 6.93
N LYS A 34 8.47 -5.15 6.86
CA LYS A 34 9.11 -5.55 5.59
C LYS A 34 8.11 -6.07 4.56
N SER A 35 7.14 -6.87 5.01
CA SER A 35 6.07 -7.41 4.16
C SER A 35 5.15 -6.34 3.59
N ASN A 36 5.01 -5.20 4.28
CA ASN A 36 4.19 -4.06 3.86
C ASN A 36 4.95 -3.10 2.93
N ARG A 37 6.21 -3.38 2.58
CA ARG A 37 7.01 -2.52 1.70
C ARG A 37 6.70 -2.73 0.22
N LEU A 38 6.32 -1.65 -0.46
CA LEU A 38 6.27 -1.57 -1.92
C LEU A 38 7.56 -0.90 -2.41
N PRO A 39 8.48 -1.63 -3.07
CA PRO A 39 9.67 -1.01 -3.63
C PRO A 39 9.31 0.07 -4.65
N ALA A 40 9.97 1.21 -4.54
CA ALA A 40 9.88 2.31 -5.50
C ALA A 40 11.29 2.75 -5.92
N PRO A 41 11.47 3.28 -7.13
CA PRO A 41 12.75 3.82 -7.56
C PRO A 41 13.16 5.02 -6.69
N LYS A 42 14.47 5.20 -6.51
CA LYS A 42 15.02 6.27 -5.67
C LYS A 42 15.06 7.62 -6.38
N ASP A 43 15.45 7.60 -7.64
CA ASP A 43 15.81 8.79 -8.42
C ASP A 43 15.01 8.87 -9.74
N GLU A 44 13.84 8.22 -9.77
CA GLU A 44 12.94 8.21 -10.93
C GLU A 44 11.49 8.45 -10.50
N ASP A 45 10.72 9.09 -11.38
CA ASP A 45 9.29 9.25 -11.20
C ASP A 45 8.56 7.91 -11.37
N PHE A 46 7.48 7.73 -10.62
CA PHE A 46 6.62 6.56 -10.74
C PHE A 46 5.16 6.94 -10.52
N ASN A 47 4.26 6.07 -10.98
CA ASN A 47 2.83 6.18 -10.76
C ASN A 47 2.34 5.03 -9.90
N LEU A 48 1.31 5.28 -9.11
CA LEU A 48 0.62 4.26 -8.32
C LEU A 48 -0.75 3.97 -8.93
N VAL A 49 -1.10 2.70 -8.95
CA VAL A 49 -2.41 2.24 -9.41
C VAL A 49 -3.01 1.39 -8.29
N LEU A 50 -4.10 1.88 -7.70
CA LEU A 50 -4.93 1.08 -6.81
C LEU A 50 -5.93 0.28 -7.63
N ARG A 51 -5.94 -1.04 -7.44
CA ARG A 51 -6.95 -1.94 -8.02
C ARG A 51 -7.83 -2.47 -6.90
N MET A 52 -9.14 -2.32 -7.07
CA MET A 52 -10.13 -2.83 -6.13
C MET A 52 -11.06 -3.77 -6.88
N TYR A 53 -11.33 -4.93 -6.29
CA TYR A 53 -12.20 -5.96 -6.85
C TYR A 53 -13.43 -6.11 -5.95
N GLN A 54 -14.60 -6.33 -6.55
CA GLN A 54 -15.87 -6.49 -5.83
C GLN A 54 -16.16 -5.36 -4.82
N LEU A 55 -16.27 -4.14 -5.34
CA LEU A 55 -16.49 -2.94 -4.55
C LEU A 55 -17.71 -3.05 -3.64
N SER A 56 -17.52 -2.72 -2.36
CA SER A 56 -18.64 -2.53 -1.45
C SER A 56 -19.46 -1.30 -1.84
N ALA A 57 -20.71 -1.24 -1.39
CA ALA A 57 -21.59 -0.08 -1.62
C ALA A 57 -20.97 1.25 -1.15
N LYS A 58 -20.15 1.22 -0.09
CA LYS A 58 -19.48 2.40 0.46
C LYS A 58 -18.48 3.04 -0.51
N ILE A 59 -17.82 2.22 -1.34
CA ILE A 59 -16.89 2.73 -2.36
C ILE A 59 -17.69 3.26 -3.55
N LEU A 60 -18.72 2.52 -3.97
CA LEU A 60 -19.56 2.89 -5.13
C LEU A 60 -20.33 4.19 -4.91
N ASN A 61 -20.77 4.46 -3.68
CA ASN A 61 -21.50 5.68 -3.33
C ASN A 61 -20.58 6.82 -2.85
N GLY A 62 -19.26 6.65 -2.88
CA GLY A 62 -18.26 7.66 -2.52
C GLY A 62 -18.16 7.99 -1.03
N THR A 63 -18.75 7.18 -0.14
CA THR A 63 -18.63 7.39 1.32
C THR A 63 -17.32 6.87 1.90
N TYR A 64 -16.58 6.05 1.14
CA TYR A 64 -15.21 5.68 1.45
C TYR A 64 -14.24 6.40 0.51
N GLU A 65 -13.39 7.25 1.09
CA GLU A 65 -12.31 7.91 0.37
C GLU A 65 -11.01 7.14 0.54
N VAL A 66 -10.34 6.85 -0.59
CA VAL A 66 -9.01 6.22 -0.57
C VAL A 66 -8.02 7.22 0.02
N PRO A 67 -7.25 6.86 1.06
CA PRO A 67 -6.26 7.77 1.64
C PRO A 67 -5.18 8.11 0.61
N GLY A 68 -4.87 9.40 0.51
CA GLY A 68 -3.76 9.87 -0.31
C GLY A 68 -2.41 9.44 0.26
N VAL A 69 -1.41 9.32 -0.62
CA VAL A 69 -0.02 9.04 -0.22
C VAL A 69 0.53 10.19 0.61
N LYS A 70 1.09 9.86 1.77
CA LYS A 70 1.72 10.83 2.67
C LYS A 70 3.24 10.63 2.64
N ARG A 71 3.98 11.74 2.52
CA ARG A 71 5.43 11.70 2.68
C ARG A 71 5.75 11.47 4.15
N VAL A 72 6.41 10.35 4.43
CA VAL A 72 6.98 10.05 5.75
C VAL A 72 8.34 10.77 5.86
N ARG A 73 8.65 11.33 7.03
CA ARG A 73 9.92 12.04 7.29
C ARG A 73 10.93 11.12 7.94
#